data_AF-A0A9J6FX44-F1
#
_entry.id   AF-A0A9J6FX44-F1
#
_cell.length_a   1.000
_cell.length_b   1.000
_cell.length_c   1.000
_cell.angle_alpha   90.00
_cell.angle_beta   90.00
_cell.angle_gamma   90.00
#
_symmetry.space_group_name_H-M   'P 1'
#
loop_
_entity.id
_entity.type
_entity.pdbx_description
1 polymer ?
#
loop_
_entity_poly.entity_id
_entity_poly.type
_entity_poly.pdbx_seq_one_letter_code
_entity_poly.pdbx_strand_id
1 'polypeptide(L)'
;MAREISEIKVEWKIWKQKRQATPPEELPGYATEAIKQCNASLFPNIGTLVKILATPAVTTAAAERSFSMLKCLKAYFCNSFVEQWLNGLAVMSLHRKSIDMRNVIASFMMKARRFVF
;
A
#
# COMPACT_ATOMS: atom_id res chain seq x y z
N MET A 1 -30.12 -14.22 -15.52
CA MET A 1 -30.54 -12.90 -15.04
C MET A 1 -31.72 -12.94 -14.07
N ALA A 2 -32.97 -13.29 -14.46
CA ALA A 2 -34.09 -13.25 -13.52
C ALA A 2 -34.01 -14.31 -12.38
N ARG A 3 -33.50 -15.51 -12.68
CA ARG A 3 -33.32 -16.59 -11.69
C ARG A 3 -32.25 -16.28 -10.63
N GLU A 4 -31.14 -15.66 -11.03
CA GLU A 4 -30.06 -15.26 -10.10
C GLU A 4 -30.53 -14.17 -9.12
N ILE A 5 -31.33 -13.21 -9.57
CA ILE A 5 -31.89 -12.17 -8.69
C ILE A 5 -32.87 -12.76 -7.67
N SER A 6 -33.64 -13.78 -8.04
CA SER A 6 -34.52 -14.47 -7.08
C SER A 6 -33.75 -15.28 -6.04
N GLU A 7 -32.65 -15.93 -6.43
CA GLU A 7 -31.78 -16.69 -5.53
C GLU A 7 -31.14 -15.77 -4.48
N ILE A 8 -30.59 -14.63 -4.91
CA ILE A 8 -30.02 -13.62 -4.01
C ILE A 8 -31.07 -13.09 -3.01
N LYS A 9 -32.32 -12.87 -3.46
CA LYS A 9 -33.41 -12.42 -2.57
C LYS A 9 -33.76 -13.45 -1.51
N VAL A 10 -33.74 -14.73 -1.86
CA VAL A 10 -34.00 -15.83 -0.93
C VAL A 10 -32.86 -15.96 0.08
N GLU A 11 -31.61 -15.99 -0.40
CA GLU A 11 -30.42 -16.00 0.45
C GLU A 11 -30.43 -14.83 1.44
N TRP A 12 -30.75 -13.62 0.97
CA TRP A 12 -30.84 -12.43 1.82
C TRP A 12 -31.90 -12.57 2.90
N LYS A 13 -33.08 -13.10 2.55
CA LYS A 13 -34.18 -13.29 3.49
C LYS A 13 -33.79 -14.27 4.62
N ILE A 14 -33.14 -15.37 4.25
CA ILE A 14 -32.63 -16.38 5.20
C ILE A 14 -31.54 -15.78 6.09
N TRP A 15 -30.58 -15.06 5.50
CA TRP A 15 -29.50 -14.45 6.24
C TRP A 15 -29.98 -13.35 7.20
N LYS A 16 -30.98 -12.56 6.79
CA LYS A 16 -31.64 -11.56 7.64
C LYS A 16 -32.36 -12.22 8.83
N GLN A 17 -33.08 -13.31 8.60
CA GLN A 17 -33.70 -14.07 9.69
C GLN A 17 -32.66 -14.66 10.63
N LYS A 18 -31.58 -15.23 10.10
CA LYS A 18 -30.46 -15.73 10.91
C LYS A 18 -29.88 -14.62 11.79
N ARG A 19 -29.66 -13.42 11.24
CA ARG A 19 -29.18 -12.25 12.00
C ARG A 19 -30.15 -11.78 13.10
N GLN A 20 -31.45 -11.87 12.87
CA GLN A 20 -32.46 -11.45 13.85
C GLN A 20 -32.64 -12.49 14.97
N ALA A 21 -32.34 -13.77 14.69
CA ALA A 21 -32.38 -14.84 15.68
C ALA A 21 -31.13 -14.90 16.56
N THR A 22 -30.01 -14.32 16.11
CA THR A 22 -28.76 -14.26 16.87
C THR A 22 -28.86 -13.22 18.00
N PRO A 23 -28.46 -13.56 19.25
CA PRO A 23 -28.45 -12.62 20.36
C PRO A 23 -27.45 -11.47 20.12
N PRO A 24 -27.64 -10.29 20.75
CA PRO A 24 -26.80 -9.11 20.51
C PRO A 24 -25.31 -9.31 20.82
N GLU A 25 -24.97 -10.21 21.76
CA GLU A 25 -23.59 -10.53 22.15
C GLU A 25 -22.80 -11.29 21.08
N GLU A 26 -23.48 -12.02 20.20
CA GLU A 26 -22.83 -12.75 19.11
C GLU A 26 -22.80 -11.94 17.80
N LEU A 27 -23.34 -10.71 17.81
CA LEU A 27 -23.37 -9.87 16.63
C LEU A 27 -21.96 -9.29 16.36
N PRO A 28 -21.37 -9.57 15.20
CA PRO A 28 -20.03 -9.12 14.88
C PRO A 28 -20.02 -7.60 14.74
N GLY A 29 -19.23 -6.92 15.57
CA GLY A 29 -19.04 -5.47 15.50
C GLY A 29 -18.24 -5.07 14.26
N TYR A 30 -17.42 -5.99 13.74
CA TYR A 30 -16.55 -5.77 12.60
C TYR A 30 -16.89 -6.70 11.42
N ALA A 31 -16.71 -6.19 10.20
CA ALA A 31 -16.92 -6.95 8.97
C ALA A 31 -16.04 -8.22 8.91
N THR A 32 -14.87 -8.21 9.56
CA THR A 32 -13.95 -9.34 9.65
C THR A 32 -14.50 -10.50 10.48
N GLU A 33 -15.22 -10.21 11.56
CA GLU A 33 -15.92 -11.21 12.38
C GLU A 33 -17.14 -11.75 11.64
N ALA A 34 -17.83 -10.89 10.89
CA ALA A 34 -18.96 -11.29 10.05
C ALA A 34 -18.55 -12.30 8.95
N ILE A 35 -17.31 -12.24 8.44
CA ILE A 35 -16.79 -13.25 7.50
C ILE A 35 -16.68 -14.62 8.18
N LYS A 36 -16.24 -14.68 9.45
CA LYS A 36 -16.08 -15.95 10.18
C LYS A 36 -17.41 -16.65 10.44
N GLN A 37 -18.47 -15.88 10.67
CA GLN A 37 -19.82 -16.40 10.92
C GLN A 37 -20.58 -16.75 9.63
N CYS A 38 -20.14 -16.24 8.49
CA CYS A 38 -20.77 -16.48 7.20
C CYS A 38 -20.18 -17.75 6.56
N ASN A 39 -20.96 -18.82 6.50
CA ASN A 39 -20.55 -20.05 5.82
C ASN A 39 -20.66 -19.85 4.30
N ALA A 40 -19.51 -19.87 3.60
CA ALA A 40 -19.41 -19.64 2.16
C ALA A 40 -20.17 -20.67 1.32
N SER A 41 -20.42 -21.87 1.84
CA SER A 41 -21.19 -22.91 1.15
C SER A 41 -22.71 -22.69 1.20
N LEU A 42 -23.21 -21.96 2.20
CA LEU A 42 -24.64 -21.68 2.39
C LEU A 42 -25.06 -20.34 1.79
N PHE A 43 -24.15 -19.37 1.75
CA PHE A 43 -24.43 -18.02 1.24
C PHE A 43 -23.28 -17.51 0.36
N PRO A 44 -23.08 -18.08 -0.85
CA PRO A 44 -21.96 -17.71 -1.73
C PRO A 44 -21.97 -16.22 -2.11
N ASN A 45 -23.14 -15.64 -2.42
CA ASN A 45 -23.23 -14.25 -2.84
C ASN A 45 -23.05 -13.27 -1.68
N ILE A 46 -23.72 -13.53 -0.56
CA ILE A 46 -23.63 -12.69 0.65
C ILE A 46 -22.21 -12.77 1.23
N GLY A 47 -21.60 -13.95 1.26
CA GLY A 47 -20.21 -14.11 1.70
C GLY A 47 -19.23 -13.31 0.85
N THR A 48 -19.46 -13.24 -0.46
CA THR A 48 -18.66 -12.39 -1.36
C THR A 48 -18.87 -10.90 -1.06
N LEU A 49 -20.11 -10.48 -0.82
CA LEU A 49 -20.42 -9.09 -0.46
C LEU A 49 -19.75 -8.68 0.86
N VAL A 50 -19.76 -9.56 1.87
CA VAL A 50 -19.12 -9.31 3.18
C VAL A 50 -17.59 -9.25 3.04
N LYS A 51 -16.99 -10.08 2.17
CA LYS A 51 -15.55 -9.99 1.84
C LYS A 51 -15.20 -8.67 1.15
N ILE A 52 -16.02 -8.24 0.20
CA ILE A 52 -15.87 -6.94 -0.48
C ILE A 52 -16.08 -5.80 0.50
N LEU A 53 -16.86 -5.95 1.57
CA LEU A 53 -17.01 -4.91 2.60
C LEU A 53 -15.81 -4.88 3.56
N ALA A 54 -15.28 -6.04 3.94
CA ALA A 54 -14.16 -6.14 4.88
C ALA A 54 -12.82 -5.69 4.29
N THR A 55 -12.62 -5.88 2.98
CA THR A 55 -11.36 -5.55 2.29
C THR A 55 -11.09 -4.03 2.18
N PRO A 56 -12.05 -3.16 1.78
CA PRO A 56 -11.82 -1.73 1.63
C PRO A 56 -11.89 -0.96 2.96
N ALA A 57 -12.64 -1.45 3.96
CA ALA A 57 -12.81 -0.74 5.23
C ALA A 57 -11.52 -0.69 6.09
N VAL A 58 -10.61 -1.64 5.90
CA VAL A 58 -9.37 -1.74 6.67
C VAL A 58 -8.21 -0.98 6.01
N THR A 59 -8.29 -0.67 4.72
CA THR A 59 -7.11 -0.21 3.96
C THR A 59 -7.16 1.24 3.51
N THR A 60 -8.30 1.91 3.35
CA THR A 60 -8.31 3.26 2.73
C THR A 60 -7.54 4.28 3.56
N ALA A 61 -7.90 4.51 4.82
CA ALA A 61 -7.23 5.51 5.65
C ALA A 61 -5.76 5.15 6.00
N ALA A 62 -5.49 3.88 6.31
CA ALA A 62 -4.15 3.42 6.68
C ALA A 62 -3.21 3.35 5.47
N ALA A 63 -3.70 2.90 4.31
CA ALA A 63 -2.91 2.88 3.08
C ALA A 63 -2.69 4.31 2.55
N GLU A 64 -3.71 5.17 2.53
CA GLU A 64 -3.56 6.58 2.13
C GLU A 64 -2.50 7.30 2.99
N ARG A 65 -2.54 7.11 4.31
CA ARG A 65 -1.51 7.64 5.22
C ARG A 65 -0.13 7.09 4.89
N SER A 66 -0.01 5.79 4.64
CA SER A 66 1.25 5.14 4.29
C SER A 66 1.82 5.61 2.94
N PHE A 67 0.98 5.72 1.92
CA PHE A 67 1.36 6.22 0.60
C PHE A 67 1.74 7.70 0.64
N SER A 68 1.05 8.52 1.43
CA SER A 68 1.39 9.92 1.63
C SER A 68 2.77 10.07 2.30
N MET A 69 3.04 9.31 3.36
CA MET A 69 4.36 9.29 4.01
C MET A 69 5.46 8.84 3.06
N LEU A 70 5.22 7.79 2.27
CA LEU A 70 6.17 7.32 1.26
C LEU A 70 6.45 8.36 0.17
N LYS A 71 5.40 9.09 -0.27
CA LYS A 71 5.55 10.16 -1.25
C LYS A 71 6.40 11.30 -0.69
N CYS A 72 6.18 11.70 0.56
CA CYS A 72 7.02 12.68 1.25
C CYS A 72 8.46 12.21 1.38
N LEU A 73 8.70 10.96 1.81
CA LEU A 73 10.04 10.40 1.98
C LEU A 73 10.82 10.35 0.65
N LYS A 74 10.15 9.90 -0.42
CA LYS A 74 10.73 9.87 -1.77
C LYS A 74 11.10 11.28 -2.24
N ALA A 75 10.20 12.25 -2.06
CA ALA A 75 10.46 13.63 -2.45
C ALA A 75 11.66 14.22 -1.66
N TYR A 76 11.72 13.99 -0.35
CA TYR A 76 12.85 14.43 0.48
C TYR A 76 14.19 13.85 0.00
N PHE A 77 14.25 12.53 -0.23
CA PHE A 77 15.47 11.86 -0.66
C PHE A 77 15.93 12.33 -2.05
N CYS A 78 15.00 12.42 -3.01
CA CYS A 78 15.32 12.89 -4.35
C CYS A 78 15.72 14.36 -4.39
N ASN A 79 15.06 15.24 -3.62
CA ASN A 79 15.44 16.65 -3.55
C ASN A 79 16.85 16.80 -2.98
N SER A 80 17.16 16.13 -1.87
CA SER A 80 18.50 16.19 -1.27
C SER A 80 19.58 15.61 -2.18
N PHE A 81 19.31 14.48 -2.86
CA PHE A 81 20.24 13.88 -3.81
C PHE A 81 20.47 14.79 -5.03
N VAL A 82 19.40 15.39 -5.57
CA VAL A 82 19.48 16.32 -6.71
C VAL A 82 20.24 17.58 -6.33
N GLU A 83 19.99 18.16 -5.16
CA GLU A 83 20.74 19.33 -4.67
C GLU A 83 22.23 19.02 -4.47
N GLN A 84 22.57 17.87 -3.85
CA GLN A 84 23.96 17.45 -3.70
C GLN A 84 24.65 17.22 -5.04
N TRP A 85 23.95 16.57 -5.98
CA TRP A 85 24.46 16.28 -7.31
C TRP A 85 24.64 17.57 -8.13
N LEU A 86 23.66 18.47 -8.12
CA LEU A 86 23.74 19.77 -8.80
C LEU A 86 24.83 20.65 -8.20
N ASN A 87 24.97 20.68 -6.87
CA ASN A 87 26.06 21.42 -6.21
C ASN A 87 27.43 20.84 -6.58
N GLY A 88 27.57 19.52 -6.60
CA GLY A 88 28.79 18.86 -7.09
C GLY A 88 29.09 19.23 -8.55
N LEU A 89 28.07 19.22 -9.41
CA LEU A 89 28.19 19.60 -10.82
C LEU A 89 28.54 21.08 -10.99
N ALA A 90 27.96 21.97 -10.18
CA ALA A 90 28.25 23.40 -10.16
C ALA A 90 29.73 23.67 -9.79
N VAL A 91 30.24 22.99 -8.76
CA VAL A 91 31.66 23.07 -8.38
C VAL A 91 32.56 22.53 -9.49
N MET A 92 32.22 21.39 -10.08
CA MET A 92 33.00 20.79 -11.18
C MET A 92 33.03 21.68 -12.43
N SER A 93 31.90 22.31 -12.77
CA SER A 93 31.78 23.20 -13.91
C SER A 93 32.53 24.52 -13.72
N LEU A 94 32.55 25.07 -12.51
CA LEU A 94 33.34 26.24 -12.16
C LEU A 94 34.85 25.97 -12.26
N HIS A 95 35.30 24.81 -11.77
CA HIS A 95 36.71 24.44 -11.78
C HIS A 95 37.18 23.72 -13.05
N ARG A 96 36.34 23.64 -14.09
CA ARG A 96 36.62 22.92 -15.35
C ARG A 96 37.89 23.39 -16.08
N LYS A 97 38.36 24.62 -15.83
CA LYS A 97 39.56 25.20 -16.46
C LYS A 97 40.86 24.93 -15.69
N SER A 98 40.81 24.53 -14.41
CA SER A 98 41.99 24.40 -13.54
C SER A 98 42.27 22.97 -13.08
N ILE A 99 41.37 22.02 -13.35
CA ILE A 99 41.49 20.63 -12.90
C ILE A 99 41.94 19.73 -14.05
N ASP A 100 43.09 19.07 -13.89
CA ASP A 100 43.48 17.97 -14.77
C ASP A 100 42.62 16.73 -14.48
N MET A 101 41.76 16.40 -15.45
CA MET A 101 40.80 15.29 -15.35
C MET A 101 41.48 13.95 -15.09
N ARG A 102 42.72 13.76 -15.56
CA ARG A 102 43.49 12.52 -15.34
C ARG A 102 43.86 12.34 -13.87
N ASN A 103 44.22 13.42 -13.18
CA ASN A 103 44.59 13.37 -11.77
C ASN A 103 43.36 13.10 -10.89
N VAL A 104 42.19 13.64 -11.25
CA VAL A 104 40.93 13.33 -10.56
C VAL A 104 40.55 11.86 -10.73
N ILE A 105 40.60 11.33 -11.96
CA ILE A 105 40.31 9.92 -12.22
C ILE A 105 41.29 9.01 -11.48
N ALA A 106 42.58 9.32 -11.50
CA ALA A 106 43.60 8.57 -10.75
C ALA A 106 43.34 8.61 -9.24
N SER A 107 43.01 9.78 -8.68
CA SER A 107 42.68 9.90 -7.25
C SER A 107 41.39 9.15 -6.89
N PHE A 108 40.38 9.14 -7.76
CA PHE A 108 39.13 8.41 -7.55
C PHE A 108 39.33 6.90 -7.61
N MET A 109 40.14 6.41 -8.57
CA MET A 109 40.52 5.00 -8.66
C MET A 109 41.36 4.56 -7.44
N MET A 110 42.20 5.44 -6.91
CA MET A 110 42.95 5.16 -5.67
C MET A 110 42.05 5.14 -4.42
N LYS A 111 40.98 5.96 -4.39
CA LYS A 111 40.06 6.06 -3.26
C LYS A 111 38.93 5.02 -3.28
N ALA A 112 38.63 4.44 -4.45
CA ALA A 112 37.59 3.42 -4.65
C ALA A 112 37.89 2.07 -3.95
N ARG A 113 39.03 1.92 -3.26
CA ARG A 113 39.45 0.67 -2.60
C ARG A 113 38.83 0.39 -1.22
N ARG A 114 37.79 1.11 -0.80
CA ARG A 114 37.00 0.77 0.40
C ARG A 114 35.51 0.87 0.16
N PHE A 115 34.97 -0.10 -0.56
CA PHE A 115 33.59 -0.57 -0.33
C PHE A 115 33.69 -1.93 0.35
N VAL A 116 33.86 -1.91 1.67
CA VAL A 116 33.64 -3.08 2.52
C VAL A 116 32.21 -2.94 3.01
N PHE A 117 31.37 -3.91 2.68
CA PHE A 117 30.03 -4.08 3.25
C PHE A 117 30.14 -4.55 4.70
#